data_AF-A0A9P3CMN7-F1
#
_entry.id   AF-A0A9P3CMN7-F1
#
_cell.length_a   1.000
_cell.length_b   1.000
_cell.length_c   1.000
_cell.angle_alpha   90.00
_cell.angle_beta   90.00
_cell.angle_gamma   90.00
#
_symmetry.space_group_name_H-M   'P 1'
#
loop_
_entity.id
_entity.type
_entity.pdbx_description
1 polymer ?
#
loop_
_entity_poly.entity_id
_entity_poly.type
_entity_poly.pdbx_seq_one_letter_code
_entity_poly.pdbx_strand_id
1 'polypeptide(L)'
;MDKSQNFSFLKLDRMKVQPPITTNSVKNFDPKVIQSDAENTSIIVHSTFPDFARRFVTHKIQHGSAIEKTFYRHMTWPALTRRLIEKRPLVFMGASDHTRLRNGKYISGNANVEWDRNGTDEQHLNKVLQIEDYLTYDEIMLGSLIGVSGPSYFINQGGRHNSGKLQQKDTFEERGIIIGLVGPRFERDDRMDSAFMYDPVKTPRMHPQLHSIFRDALAQHHNHGLDPKHAVTDYYYLRIYYTATLLFHEANRRAKYDTRRRSAHVYVVGLGLGVWAPGDRDVTELYMNAFTMAIRRLPKEHKIATVEFAYISGFQDVIKQRSIQTIGRSVNVDVRFTKRDPAELLKGEDAGRLLVLSYAWDGNSFPGNEYWDGSLSASGDPAAACMSTISQLHNPITNPGLSEKWVQVVE
;
A
#
# COMPACT_ATOMS: atom_id res chain seq x y z
N MET A 1 -2.67 -25.86 26.31
CA MET A 1 -3.27 -24.83 25.45
C MET A 1 -4.71 -25.22 25.20
N ASP A 2 -5.62 -24.40 25.71
CA ASP A 2 -7.06 -24.63 25.64
C ASP A 2 -7.53 -24.57 24.17
N LYS A 3 -8.17 -25.63 23.69
CA LYS A 3 -8.63 -25.80 22.31
C LYS A 3 -9.92 -25.01 22.00
N SER A 4 -10.34 -24.11 22.89
CA SER A 4 -11.60 -23.36 22.76
C SER A 4 -11.45 -21.86 22.48
N GLN A 5 -10.26 -21.37 22.11
CA GLN A 5 -10.10 -19.95 21.75
C GLN A 5 -10.91 -19.62 20.48
N ASN A 6 -12.00 -18.87 20.67
CA ASN A 6 -12.99 -18.58 19.64
C ASN A 6 -12.57 -17.38 18.79
N PHE A 7 -12.18 -17.63 17.53
CA PHE A 7 -11.86 -16.62 16.50
C PHE A 7 -13.04 -16.38 15.53
N SER A 8 -14.29 -16.59 15.95
CA SER A 8 -15.49 -16.51 15.09
C SER A 8 -15.73 -15.17 14.38
N PHE A 9 -15.12 -14.09 14.88
CA PHE A 9 -15.11 -12.76 14.26
C PHE A 9 -14.24 -12.73 12.98
N LEU A 10 -13.31 -13.68 12.82
CA LEU A 10 -12.59 -13.94 11.58
C LEU A 10 -13.21 -15.12 10.84
N LYS A 11 -12.97 -15.19 9.54
CA LYS A 11 -13.41 -16.25 8.62
C LYS A 11 -12.21 -16.96 8.01
N LEU A 12 -11.35 -17.49 8.88
CA LEU A 12 -10.07 -18.10 8.50
C LEU A 12 -10.23 -19.29 7.55
N ASP A 13 -11.37 -19.98 7.62
CA ASP A 13 -11.78 -21.11 6.79
C ASP A 13 -12.24 -20.72 5.38
N ARG A 14 -12.58 -19.44 5.13
CA ARG A 14 -12.99 -18.96 3.80
C ARG A 14 -11.84 -18.87 2.81
N MET A 15 -10.59 -18.82 3.28
CA MET A 15 -9.41 -18.86 2.43
C MET A 15 -9.26 -20.24 1.78
N LYS A 16 -9.31 -20.28 0.44
CA LYS A 16 -9.06 -21.53 -0.31
C LYS A 16 -7.58 -21.88 -0.36
N VAL A 17 -6.72 -20.86 -0.52
CA VAL A 17 -5.26 -21.03 -0.40
C VAL A 17 -4.87 -20.76 1.04
N GLN A 18 -4.30 -21.76 1.70
CA GLN A 18 -3.80 -21.60 3.06
C GLN A 18 -2.48 -20.82 3.07
N PRO A 19 -2.20 -20.02 4.11
CA PRO A 19 -0.90 -19.40 4.28
C PRO A 19 0.23 -20.45 4.25
N PRO A 20 1.36 -20.21 3.57
CA PRO A 20 2.48 -21.14 3.46
C PRO A 20 3.20 -21.41 4.79
N ILE A 21 3.00 -20.56 5.80
CA ILE A 21 3.57 -20.71 7.14
C ILE A 21 2.50 -20.45 8.19
N THR A 22 2.69 -21.00 9.39
CA THR A 22 1.75 -20.87 10.51
C THR A 22 2.32 -20.12 11.70
N THR A 23 3.61 -19.78 11.71
CA THR A 23 4.31 -19.14 12.84
C THR A 23 3.75 -17.76 13.17
N ASN A 24 3.32 -17.01 12.16
CA ASN A 24 2.68 -15.70 12.26
C ASN A 24 1.13 -15.76 12.25
N SER A 25 0.55 -16.96 12.37
CA SER A 25 -0.91 -17.13 12.37
C SER A 25 -1.53 -16.42 13.57
N VAL A 26 -2.66 -15.73 13.35
CA VAL A 26 -3.44 -15.10 14.42
C VAL A 26 -3.85 -16.07 15.54
N LYS A 27 -3.93 -17.37 15.23
CA LYS A 27 -4.25 -18.44 16.19
C LYS A 27 -3.17 -18.65 17.27
N ASN A 28 -1.97 -18.09 17.08
CA ASN A 28 -0.87 -18.20 18.04
C ASN A 28 -0.88 -17.08 19.09
N PHE A 29 -1.85 -16.16 19.04
CA PHE A 29 -1.93 -14.98 19.88
C PHE A 29 -3.25 -14.89 20.63
N ASP A 30 -3.33 -14.00 21.62
CA ASP A 30 -4.53 -13.82 22.44
C ASP A 30 -5.73 -13.40 21.55
N PRO A 31 -6.83 -14.17 21.53
CA PRO A 31 -7.98 -13.90 20.68
C PRO A 31 -8.63 -12.54 20.98
N LYS A 32 -8.58 -12.04 22.22
CA LYS A 32 -9.12 -10.71 22.56
C LYS A 32 -8.29 -9.59 21.94
N VAL A 33 -6.97 -9.75 21.93
CA VAL A 33 -6.07 -8.78 21.26
C VAL A 33 -6.26 -8.85 19.76
N ILE A 34 -6.33 -10.04 19.18
CA ILE A 34 -6.59 -10.22 17.75
C ILE A 34 -7.96 -9.65 17.33
N GLN A 35 -8.99 -9.79 18.16
CA GLN A 35 -10.28 -9.15 17.92
C GLN A 35 -10.14 -7.63 17.84
N SER A 36 -9.49 -7.03 18.84
CA SER A 36 -9.22 -5.59 18.85
C SER A 36 -8.39 -5.17 17.63
N ASP A 37 -7.40 -5.96 17.21
CA ASP A 37 -6.58 -5.67 16.04
C ASP A 37 -7.39 -5.71 14.73
N ALA A 38 -8.24 -6.74 14.58
CA ALA A 38 -9.16 -6.85 13.46
C ALA A 38 -10.16 -5.69 13.43
N GLU A 39 -10.68 -5.27 14.59
CA GLU A 39 -11.57 -4.12 14.78
C GLU A 39 -10.86 -2.78 14.49
N ASN A 40 -9.56 -2.68 14.73
CA ASN A 40 -8.74 -1.48 14.48
C ASN A 40 -7.96 -1.51 13.16
N THR A 41 -8.20 -2.51 12.31
CA THR A 41 -7.73 -2.55 10.92
C THR A 41 -8.73 -1.83 10.01
N SER A 42 -8.25 -0.96 9.13
CA SER A 42 -9.09 -0.14 8.23
C SER A 42 -8.42 0.14 6.89
N ILE A 43 -9.24 0.29 5.85
CA ILE A 43 -8.83 0.88 4.58
C ILE A 43 -8.67 2.38 4.82
N ILE A 44 -7.50 2.93 4.49
CA ILE A 44 -7.17 4.34 4.66
C ILE A 44 -7.11 5.04 3.30
N VAL A 45 -7.65 6.26 3.24
CA VAL A 45 -7.64 7.10 2.03
C VAL A 45 -7.37 8.56 2.41
N HIS A 46 -6.81 9.32 1.46
CA HIS A 46 -6.63 10.77 1.62
C HIS A 46 -8.00 11.50 1.62
N SER A 47 -8.08 12.69 2.22
CA SER A 47 -9.33 13.49 2.27
C SER A 47 -9.93 13.89 0.92
N THR A 48 -9.10 13.91 -0.12
CA THR A 48 -9.44 14.23 -1.51
C THR A 48 -9.90 13.00 -2.29
N PHE A 49 -9.58 11.79 -1.80
CA PHE A 49 -9.93 10.54 -2.47
C PHE A 49 -11.45 10.38 -2.72
N PRO A 50 -12.36 10.77 -1.81
CA PRO A 50 -13.80 10.69 -2.07
C PRO A 50 -14.27 11.49 -3.29
N ASP A 51 -13.70 12.67 -3.55
CA ASP A 51 -14.00 13.45 -4.76
C ASP A 51 -13.41 12.76 -5.99
N PHE A 52 -12.14 12.36 -5.90
CA PHE A 52 -11.46 11.69 -6.98
C PHE A 52 -12.17 10.39 -7.41
N ALA A 53 -12.58 9.55 -6.46
CA ALA A 53 -13.37 8.35 -6.70
C ALA A 53 -14.73 8.64 -7.37
N ARG A 54 -15.40 9.74 -7.01
CA ARG A 54 -16.65 10.18 -7.68
C ARG A 54 -16.40 10.61 -9.12
N ARG A 55 -15.33 11.36 -9.38
CA ARG A 55 -14.92 11.76 -10.73
C ARG A 55 -14.57 10.53 -11.57
N PHE A 56 -13.86 9.55 -11.00
CA PHE A 56 -13.57 8.26 -11.64
C PHE A 56 -14.85 7.52 -12.03
N VAL A 57 -15.79 7.32 -11.10
CA VAL A 57 -17.07 6.64 -11.38
C VAL A 57 -17.87 7.39 -12.45
N THR A 58 -17.95 8.72 -12.35
CA THR A 58 -18.66 9.55 -13.34
C THR A 58 -18.05 9.38 -14.73
N HIS A 59 -16.72 9.41 -14.82
CA HIS A 59 -16.00 9.15 -16.06
C HIS A 59 -16.34 7.76 -16.63
N LYS A 60 -16.32 6.72 -15.79
CA LYS A 60 -16.66 5.36 -16.22
C LYS A 60 -18.10 5.21 -16.72
N ILE A 61 -19.06 5.90 -16.11
CA ILE A 61 -20.45 5.93 -16.57
C ILE A 61 -20.61 6.66 -17.91
N GLN A 62 -19.82 7.70 -18.16
CA GLN A 62 -19.92 8.51 -19.39
C GLN A 62 -19.16 7.89 -20.56
N HIS A 63 -17.95 7.41 -20.31
CA HIS A 63 -16.97 7.07 -21.34
C HIS A 63 -16.50 5.62 -21.31
N GLY A 64 -16.84 4.85 -20.28
CA GLY A 64 -16.49 3.43 -20.21
C GLY A 64 -17.15 2.58 -21.30
N SER A 65 -16.73 1.32 -21.35
CA SER A 65 -17.33 0.27 -22.18
C SER A 65 -18.82 0.05 -21.84
N ALA A 66 -19.55 -0.72 -22.67
CA ALA A 66 -20.94 -1.07 -22.33
C ALA A 66 -21.05 -1.82 -20.99
N ILE A 67 -20.03 -2.63 -20.70
CA ILE A 67 -19.88 -3.38 -19.44
C ILE A 67 -19.66 -2.41 -18.27
N GLU A 68 -18.68 -1.50 -18.37
CA GLU A 68 -18.37 -0.54 -17.30
C GLU A 68 -19.53 0.39 -17.01
N LYS A 69 -20.20 0.92 -18.04
CA LYS A 69 -21.35 1.81 -17.88
C LYS A 69 -22.47 1.17 -17.08
N THR A 70 -22.70 -0.12 -17.29
CA THR A 70 -23.68 -0.91 -16.54
C THR A 70 -23.18 -1.17 -15.12
N PHE A 71 -21.93 -1.60 -14.99
CA PHE A 71 -21.31 -1.96 -13.72
C PHE A 71 -21.22 -0.78 -12.73
N TYR A 72 -20.83 0.41 -13.21
CA TYR A 72 -20.61 1.58 -12.36
C TYR A 72 -21.86 2.42 -12.08
N ARG A 73 -23.00 2.15 -12.74
CA ARG A 73 -24.22 2.98 -12.67
C ARG A 73 -24.66 3.35 -11.24
N HIS A 74 -24.47 2.43 -10.29
CA HIS A 74 -24.85 2.61 -8.89
C HIS A 74 -23.65 2.55 -7.94
N MET A 75 -22.42 2.61 -8.48
CA MET A 75 -21.21 2.57 -7.67
C MET A 75 -21.06 3.87 -6.88
N THR A 76 -20.96 3.75 -5.57
CA THR A 76 -20.63 4.88 -4.69
C THR A 76 -19.14 4.89 -4.39
N TRP A 77 -18.59 6.04 -3.98
CA TRP A 77 -17.17 6.10 -3.62
C TRP A 77 -16.79 5.12 -2.48
N PRO A 78 -17.58 4.89 -1.41
CA PRO A 78 -17.21 3.91 -0.40
C PRO A 78 -17.27 2.48 -0.92
N ALA A 79 -18.24 2.16 -1.78
CA ALA A 79 -18.35 0.84 -2.40
C ALA A 79 -17.16 0.58 -3.33
N LEU A 80 -16.74 1.58 -4.11
CA LEU A 80 -15.54 1.51 -4.93
C LEU A 80 -14.30 1.28 -4.06
N THR A 81 -14.11 2.04 -2.99
CA THR A 81 -12.94 1.89 -2.10
C THR A 81 -12.82 0.49 -1.51
N ARG A 82 -13.93 -0.10 -1.05
CA ARG A 82 -13.93 -1.49 -0.53
C ARG A 82 -13.56 -2.48 -1.62
N ARG A 83 -14.16 -2.32 -2.81
CA ARG A 83 -13.89 -3.14 -3.99
C ARG A 83 -12.41 -3.15 -4.36
N LEU A 84 -11.73 -1.99 -4.28
CA LEU A 84 -10.30 -1.85 -4.58
C LEU A 84 -9.39 -2.72 -3.70
N ILE A 85 -9.90 -3.21 -2.56
CA ILE A 85 -9.19 -4.17 -1.68
C ILE A 85 -9.75 -5.59 -1.84
N GLU A 86 -11.08 -5.74 -1.83
CA GLU A 86 -11.76 -7.05 -1.88
C GLU A 86 -11.51 -7.86 -3.15
N LYS A 87 -11.41 -7.17 -4.29
CA LYS A 87 -11.39 -7.81 -5.60
C LYS A 87 -9.98 -8.05 -6.14
N ARG A 88 -8.96 -7.86 -5.30
CA ARG A 88 -7.57 -8.23 -5.63
C ARG A 88 -7.38 -9.76 -5.67
N PRO A 89 -6.52 -10.29 -6.56
CA PRO A 89 -6.02 -11.66 -6.49
C PRO A 89 -5.07 -11.86 -5.30
N LEU A 90 -4.62 -13.10 -5.07
CA LEU A 90 -3.60 -13.39 -4.05
C LEU A 90 -2.24 -12.83 -4.48
N VAL A 91 -1.90 -13.03 -5.75
CA VAL A 91 -0.64 -12.62 -6.36
C VAL A 91 -0.91 -11.80 -7.61
N PHE A 92 -0.16 -10.72 -7.77
CA PHE A 92 -0.07 -9.90 -8.98
C PHE A 92 1.32 -9.26 -9.02
N MET A 93 2.14 -9.59 -10.02
CA MET A 93 3.50 -9.03 -10.12
C MET A 93 4.07 -9.15 -11.54
N GLY A 94 5.12 -8.38 -11.83
CA GLY A 94 5.88 -8.52 -13.07
C GLY A 94 5.21 -7.87 -14.28
N ALA A 95 5.98 -7.64 -15.35
CA ALA A 95 5.47 -7.08 -16.61
C ALA A 95 4.44 -7.97 -17.35
N SER A 96 4.42 -9.27 -17.05
CA SER A 96 3.41 -10.23 -17.55
C SER A 96 2.14 -10.28 -16.69
N ASP A 97 2.08 -9.49 -15.61
CA ASP A 97 1.01 -9.50 -14.61
C ASP A 97 0.73 -10.91 -14.08
N HIS A 98 1.79 -11.66 -13.73
CA HIS A 98 1.68 -13.01 -13.15
C HIS A 98 0.66 -13.02 -12.01
N THR A 99 -0.36 -13.87 -12.14
CA THR A 99 -1.54 -13.80 -11.28
C THR A 99 -1.89 -15.16 -10.70
N ARG A 100 -2.02 -15.19 -9.37
CA ARG A 100 -2.68 -16.28 -8.65
C ARG A 100 -3.98 -15.80 -8.02
N LEU A 101 -5.06 -16.47 -8.39
CA LEU A 101 -6.41 -16.11 -8.00
C LEU A 101 -6.71 -16.57 -6.57
N ARG A 102 -7.76 -16.00 -5.97
CA ARG A 102 -8.26 -16.35 -4.62
C ARG A 102 -8.62 -17.83 -4.46
N ASN A 103 -8.97 -18.52 -5.55
CA ASN A 103 -9.25 -19.96 -5.56
C ASN A 103 -7.99 -20.84 -5.74
N GLY A 104 -6.80 -20.23 -5.84
CA GLY A 104 -5.52 -20.91 -5.99
C GLY A 104 -5.10 -21.25 -7.40
N LYS A 105 -5.96 -21.03 -8.40
CA LYS A 105 -5.59 -21.21 -9.81
C LYS A 105 -4.71 -20.06 -10.30
N TYR A 106 -3.85 -20.35 -11.28
CA TYR A 106 -3.08 -19.37 -12.02
C TYR A 106 -3.79 -19.05 -13.34
N ILE A 107 -3.64 -17.82 -13.83
CA ILE A 107 -3.99 -17.50 -15.22
C ILE A 107 -2.85 -18.02 -16.10
N SER A 108 -3.14 -18.93 -17.02
CA SER A 108 -2.12 -19.54 -17.87
C SER A 108 -1.70 -18.62 -19.02
N GLY A 109 -0.40 -18.64 -19.36
CA GLY A 109 0.15 -17.80 -20.42
C GLY A 109 0.28 -16.33 -20.00
N ASN A 110 -0.10 -15.43 -20.90
CA ASN A 110 0.07 -13.99 -20.74
C ASN A 110 -1.13 -13.38 -19.98
N ALA A 111 -1.08 -13.43 -18.65
CA ALA A 111 -2.14 -12.92 -17.77
C ALA A 111 -2.47 -11.44 -18.01
N ASN A 112 -1.45 -10.64 -18.34
CA ASN A 112 -1.58 -9.24 -18.73
C ASN A 112 -2.60 -8.99 -19.87
N VAL A 113 -2.79 -9.94 -20.79
CA VAL A 113 -3.79 -9.80 -21.87
C VAL A 113 -5.22 -9.85 -21.32
N GLU A 114 -5.50 -10.74 -20.36
CA GLU A 114 -6.83 -10.77 -19.73
C GLU A 114 -7.07 -9.52 -18.86
N TRP A 115 -6.04 -9.05 -18.16
CA TRP A 115 -6.13 -7.80 -17.39
C TRP A 115 -6.37 -6.58 -18.29
N ASP A 116 -5.76 -6.53 -19.47
CA ASP A 116 -5.96 -5.46 -20.46
C ASP A 116 -7.39 -5.41 -21.01
N ARG A 117 -8.09 -6.54 -21.02
CA ARG A 117 -9.47 -6.67 -21.51
C ARG A 117 -10.52 -6.61 -20.39
N ASN A 118 -10.13 -6.81 -19.13
CA ASN A 118 -11.10 -6.88 -18.04
C ASN A 118 -11.81 -5.54 -17.86
N GLY A 119 -13.13 -5.53 -18.03
CA GLY A 119 -13.97 -4.33 -18.09
C GLY A 119 -14.09 -3.68 -19.46
N THR A 120 -13.38 -4.11 -20.51
CA THR A 120 -13.57 -3.55 -21.87
C THR A 120 -14.65 -4.32 -22.63
N ASP A 121 -15.06 -3.83 -23.81
CA ASP A 121 -15.98 -4.58 -24.68
C ASP A 121 -15.38 -5.93 -25.15
N GLU A 122 -14.06 -6.12 -25.04
CA GLU A 122 -13.35 -7.37 -25.31
C GLU A 122 -13.30 -8.35 -24.11
N GLN A 123 -13.89 -8.02 -22.95
CA GLN A 123 -13.90 -8.91 -21.78
C GLN A 123 -14.47 -10.31 -22.12
N HIS A 124 -15.36 -10.41 -23.10
CA HIS A 124 -15.92 -11.68 -23.58
C HIS A 124 -14.85 -12.67 -24.10
N LEU A 125 -13.63 -12.20 -24.40
CA LEU A 125 -12.49 -13.03 -24.79
C LEU A 125 -11.68 -13.56 -23.59
N ASN A 126 -11.96 -13.07 -22.37
CA ASN A 126 -11.31 -13.55 -21.16
C ASN A 126 -11.82 -14.94 -20.80
N LYS A 127 -10.93 -15.80 -20.31
CA LYS A 127 -11.29 -17.13 -19.83
C LYS A 127 -11.55 -17.13 -18.33
N VAL A 128 -10.97 -16.17 -17.61
CA VAL A 128 -10.89 -16.20 -16.16
C VAL A 128 -11.35 -14.88 -15.54
N LEU A 129 -10.82 -13.75 -16.01
CA LEU A 129 -11.12 -12.45 -15.40
C LEU A 129 -12.45 -11.89 -15.87
N GLN A 130 -13.29 -11.52 -14.90
CA GLN A 130 -14.53 -10.80 -15.08
C GLN A 130 -14.56 -9.59 -14.13
N ILE A 131 -15.11 -8.47 -14.58
CA ILE A 131 -15.15 -7.22 -13.81
C ILE A 131 -15.86 -7.40 -12.45
N GLU A 132 -16.85 -8.27 -12.35
CA GLU A 132 -17.57 -8.52 -11.10
C GLU A 132 -16.66 -9.11 -10.01
N ASP A 133 -15.66 -9.88 -10.41
CA ASP A 133 -14.78 -10.64 -9.53
C ASP A 133 -13.40 -10.01 -9.36
N TYR A 134 -12.92 -9.27 -10.35
CA TYR A 134 -11.57 -8.70 -10.35
C TYR A 134 -11.57 -7.27 -10.87
N LEU A 135 -10.55 -6.51 -10.45
CA LEU A 135 -10.39 -5.10 -10.80
C LEU A 135 -10.16 -4.91 -12.31
N THR A 136 -10.57 -3.76 -12.86
CA THR A 136 -10.08 -3.29 -14.16
C THR A 136 -8.69 -2.67 -14.00
N TYR A 137 -7.92 -2.50 -15.07
CA TYR A 137 -6.59 -1.89 -14.96
C TYR A 137 -6.63 -0.45 -14.42
N ASP A 138 -7.68 0.29 -14.78
CA ASP A 138 -7.91 1.64 -14.25
C ASP A 138 -8.24 1.62 -12.74
N GLU A 139 -8.97 0.60 -12.28
CA GLU A 139 -9.18 0.36 -10.85
C GLU A 139 -7.89 -0.02 -10.13
N ILE A 140 -6.98 -0.80 -10.76
CA ILE A 140 -5.69 -1.12 -10.15
C ILE A 140 -4.88 0.17 -9.91
N MET A 141 -4.86 1.09 -10.87
CA MET A 141 -4.19 2.37 -10.69
C MET A 141 -4.83 3.19 -9.56
N LEU A 142 -6.16 3.28 -9.52
CA LEU A 142 -6.87 3.95 -8.42
C LEU A 142 -6.60 3.28 -7.05
N GLY A 143 -6.57 1.96 -7.01
CA GLY A 143 -6.28 1.15 -5.82
C GLY A 143 -4.85 1.27 -5.31
N SER A 144 -3.92 1.77 -6.13
CA SER A 144 -2.56 2.10 -5.68
C SER A 144 -2.50 3.37 -4.82
N LEU A 145 -3.57 4.18 -4.80
CA LEU A 145 -3.65 5.46 -4.07
C LEU A 145 -4.37 5.32 -2.71
N ILE A 146 -4.53 4.09 -2.22
CA ILE A 146 -5.13 3.79 -0.92
C ILE A 146 -4.22 2.83 -0.15
N GLY A 147 -4.42 2.72 1.16
CA GLY A 147 -3.67 1.79 2.01
C GLY A 147 -4.57 0.95 2.90
N VAL A 148 -3.96 -0.05 3.55
CA VAL A 148 -4.58 -0.75 4.68
C VAL A 148 -3.67 -0.62 5.88
N SER A 149 -4.23 -0.14 6.99
CA SER A 149 -3.52 0.11 8.24
C SER A 149 -4.16 -0.69 9.37
N GLY A 150 -3.33 -1.33 10.19
CA GLY A 150 -3.81 -2.10 11.34
C GLY A 150 -2.71 -2.33 12.38
N PRO A 151 -3.08 -2.52 13.66
CA PRO A 151 -2.17 -3.11 14.64
C PRO A 151 -1.82 -4.55 14.25
N SER A 152 -0.62 -5.00 14.58
CA SER A 152 -0.17 -6.35 14.26
C SER A 152 0.76 -6.88 15.35
N TYR A 153 0.75 -8.20 15.53
CA TYR A 153 1.86 -8.89 16.20
C TYR A 153 3.01 -9.05 15.23
N PHE A 154 4.23 -8.87 15.74
CA PHE A 154 5.45 -9.28 15.05
C PHE A 154 6.04 -10.52 15.71
N ILE A 155 6.76 -11.33 14.93
CA ILE A 155 7.41 -12.56 15.41
C ILE A 155 8.94 -12.57 15.25
N ASN A 156 9.47 -11.53 14.58
CA ASN A 156 10.88 -11.29 14.35
C ASN A 156 11.10 -9.82 13.93
N GLN A 157 12.36 -9.44 13.71
CA GLN A 157 12.79 -8.10 13.33
C GLN A 157 12.33 -7.67 11.92
N GLY A 158 11.90 -8.60 11.06
CA GLY A 158 11.31 -8.26 9.76
C GLY A 158 12.26 -8.12 8.58
N GLY A 159 13.54 -8.48 8.74
CA GLY A 159 14.50 -8.43 7.64
C GLY A 159 14.04 -9.21 6.41
N ARG A 160 14.55 -8.84 5.22
CA ARG A 160 14.09 -9.36 3.91
C ARG A 160 14.07 -10.89 3.81
N HIS A 161 14.98 -11.56 4.50
CA HIS A 161 15.13 -13.02 4.50
C HIS A 161 14.60 -13.70 5.77
N ASN A 162 13.67 -13.06 6.49
CA ASN A 162 13.16 -13.59 7.76
C ASN A 162 12.38 -14.91 7.59
N SER A 163 11.69 -15.09 6.45
CA SER A 163 10.95 -16.31 6.09
C SER A 163 10.07 -16.89 7.20
N GLY A 164 9.53 -16.04 8.08
CA GLY A 164 8.62 -16.46 9.15
C GLY A 164 9.29 -17.15 10.32
N LYS A 165 10.61 -17.05 10.44
CA LYS A 165 11.36 -17.62 11.56
C LYS A 165 11.05 -16.84 12.84
N LEU A 166 10.69 -17.54 13.91
CA LEU A 166 10.54 -16.95 15.23
C LEU A 166 11.90 -16.46 15.73
N GLN A 167 11.95 -15.27 16.31
CA GLN A 167 13.11 -14.78 17.04
C GLN A 167 12.83 -14.69 18.53
N GLN A 168 13.90 -14.56 19.32
CA GLN A 168 13.77 -14.37 20.77
C GLN A 168 13.06 -13.04 21.05
N LYS A 169 12.14 -13.06 22.02
CA LYS A 169 11.52 -11.84 22.55
C LYS A 169 12.60 -10.85 23.02
N ASP A 170 12.24 -9.57 23.09
CA ASP A 170 13.16 -8.46 23.44
C ASP A 170 14.29 -8.21 22.42
N THR A 171 14.29 -8.88 21.26
CA THR A 171 15.17 -8.53 20.13
C THR A 171 14.45 -7.73 19.04
N PHE A 172 13.12 -7.68 19.10
CA PHE A 172 12.23 -6.97 18.17
C PHE A 172 11.03 -6.40 18.95
N GLU A 173 10.39 -5.37 18.40
CA GLU A 173 9.10 -4.88 18.88
C GLU A 173 8.05 -5.97 18.68
N GLU A 174 7.39 -6.46 19.72
CA GLU A 174 6.34 -7.49 19.55
C GLU A 174 5.07 -6.94 18.90
N ARG A 175 4.90 -5.61 18.90
CA ARG A 175 3.67 -4.91 18.54
C ARG A 175 3.98 -3.62 17.79
N GLY A 176 3.20 -3.34 16.75
CA GLY A 176 3.23 -2.04 16.08
C GLY A 176 2.01 -1.84 15.20
N ILE A 177 1.96 -0.68 14.55
CA ILE A 177 1.06 -0.44 13.42
C ILE A 177 1.82 -0.77 12.15
N ILE A 178 1.20 -1.51 11.24
CA ILE A 178 1.75 -1.79 9.91
C ILE A 178 0.79 -1.26 8.85
N ILE A 179 1.34 -0.63 7.82
CA ILE A 179 0.60 0.07 6.78
C ILE A 179 1.11 -0.41 5.43
N GLY A 180 0.24 -1.04 4.66
CA GLY A 180 0.53 -1.41 3.27
C GLY A 180 0.30 -0.21 2.36
N LEU A 181 1.34 0.21 1.65
CA LEU A 181 1.30 1.37 0.74
C LEU A 181 1.94 1.00 -0.60
N VAL A 182 1.42 1.61 -1.66
CA VAL A 182 1.85 1.30 -3.03
C VAL A 182 2.64 2.47 -3.58
N GLY A 183 3.82 2.16 -4.12
CA GLY A 183 4.65 3.11 -4.87
C GLY A 183 4.28 3.16 -6.35
N PRO A 184 4.86 4.10 -7.12
CA PRO A 184 4.69 4.16 -8.56
C PRO A 184 5.20 2.89 -9.22
N ARG A 185 4.48 2.35 -10.21
CA ARG A 185 4.85 1.16 -10.98
C ARG A 185 4.98 1.45 -12.47
N PHE A 186 6.17 1.18 -13.00
CA PHE A 186 6.54 1.40 -14.40
C PHE A 186 6.79 0.13 -15.22
N GLU A 187 6.53 -1.07 -14.68
CA GLU A 187 6.82 -2.35 -15.34
C GLU A 187 6.08 -2.59 -16.66
N ARG A 188 5.02 -1.82 -16.92
CA ARG A 188 4.23 -1.94 -18.14
C ARG A 188 4.02 -0.56 -18.76
N ASP A 189 4.30 -0.45 -20.05
CA ASP A 189 4.00 0.75 -20.83
C ASP A 189 2.49 1.00 -20.88
N ASP A 190 2.09 2.28 -20.81
CA ASP A 190 0.69 2.72 -20.91
C ASP A 190 -0.26 2.04 -19.87
N ARG A 191 0.29 1.72 -18.71
CA ARG A 191 -0.38 1.08 -17.57
C ARG A 191 0.10 1.71 -16.28
N MET A 192 -0.73 1.71 -15.24
CA MET A 192 -0.39 2.32 -13.93
C MET A 192 0.20 3.74 -14.09
N ASP A 193 1.27 4.03 -13.37
CA ASP A 193 1.96 5.31 -13.38
C ASP A 193 2.59 5.62 -14.75
N SER A 194 3.05 4.61 -15.51
CA SER A 194 3.53 4.82 -16.88
C SER A 194 2.49 5.50 -17.77
N ALA A 195 1.19 5.22 -17.57
CA ALA A 195 0.12 5.72 -18.43
C ALA A 195 -0.04 7.25 -18.39
N PHE A 196 0.33 7.89 -17.28
CA PHE A 196 0.15 9.34 -17.11
C PHE A 196 1.42 10.07 -16.69
N MET A 197 2.54 9.37 -16.50
CA MET A 197 3.84 9.98 -16.26
C MET A 197 4.74 9.97 -17.47
N TYR A 198 4.58 9.07 -18.45
CA TYR A 198 5.33 9.16 -19.72
C TYR A 198 4.56 9.90 -20.80
N ASP A 199 5.24 10.18 -21.91
CA ASP A 199 4.61 10.71 -23.11
C ASP A 199 3.51 9.75 -23.60
N PRO A 200 2.35 10.26 -24.03
CA PRO A 200 1.28 9.43 -24.51
C PRO A 200 1.73 8.52 -25.66
N VAL A 201 1.44 7.23 -25.55
CA VAL A 201 1.60 6.29 -26.67
C VAL A 201 0.59 6.61 -27.78
N LYS A 202 0.84 6.18 -29.02
CA LYS A 202 -0.02 6.46 -30.18
C LYS A 202 -1.49 6.07 -29.97
N THR A 203 -1.72 4.96 -29.27
CA THR A 203 -3.06 4.43 -28.97
C THR A 203 -3.15 4.13 -27.48
N PRO A 204 -3.42 5.14 -26.63
CA PRO A 204 -3.47 4.94 -25.19
C PRO A 204 -4.70 4.11 -24.85
N ARG A 205 -4.51 3.14 -23.95
CA ARG A 205 -5.59 2.32 -23.42
C ARG A 205 -6.33 3.01 -22.28
N MET A 206 -5.67 3.88 -21.53
CA MET A 206 -6.35 4.76 -20.57
C MET A 206 -7.01 5.91 -21.34
N HIS A 207 -8.29 6.15 -21.09
CA HIS A 207 -9.00 7.24 -21.76
C HIS A 207 -8.37 8.61 -21.40
N PRO A 208 -8.17 9.54 -22.35
CA PRO A 208 -7.51 10.82 -22.09
C PRO A 208 -8.13 11.66 -20.96
N GLN A 209 -9.46 11.67 -20.84
CA GLN A 209 -10.13 12.34 -19.73
C GLN A 209 -9.81 11.69 -18.38
N LEU A 210 -9.70 10.35 -18.31
CA LEU A 210 -9.34 9.66 -17.08
C LEU A 210 -7.91 9.98 -16.67
N HIS A 211 -7.01 10.01 -17.64
CA HIS A 211 -5.63 10.46 -17.47
C HIS A 211 -5.57 11.87 -16.85
N SER A 212 -6.37 12.82 -17.35
CA SER A 212 -6.47 14.16 -16.75
C SER A 212 -7.03 14.12 -15.32
N ILE A 213 -8.02 13.28 -15.02
CA ILE A 213 -8.57 13.15 -13.67
C ILE A 213 -7.50 12.67 -12.67
N PHE A 214 -6.67 11.68 -13.03
CA PHE A 214 -5.56 11.22 -12.20
C PHE A 214 -4.53 12.33 -11.95
N ARG A 215 -4.12 13.02 -13.02
CA ARG A 215 -3.19 14.14 -12.94
C ARG A 215 -3.70 15.27 -12.05
N ASP A 216 -4.94 15.69 -12.24
CA ASP A 216 -5.59 16.72 -11.42
C ASP A 216 -5.64 16.31 -9.95
N ALA A 217 -6.02 15.06 -9.67
CA ALA A 217 -6.11 14.55 -8.30
C ALA A 217 -4.75 14.61 -7.59
N LEU A 218 -3.66 14.26 -8.28
CA LEU A 218 -2.31 14.35 -7.71
C LEU A 218 -1.84 15.80 -7.54
N ALA A 219 -2.15 16.68 -8.49
CA ALA A 219 -1.73 18.09 -8.46
C ALA A 219 -2.42 18.90 -7.36
N GLN A 220 -3.64 18.52 -6.93
CA GLN A 220 -4.34 19.18 -5.81
C GLN A 220 -3.54 19.19 -4.49
N HIS A 221 -2.62 18.24 -4.32
CA HIS A 221 -1.83 18.09 -3.10
C HIS A 221 -0.62 19.01 -3.03
N HIS A 222 -0.26 19.66 -4.12
CA HIS A 222 0.94 20.48 -4.14
C HIS A 222 0.82 21.62 -5.16
N ASN A 223 0.94 22.86 -4.69
CA ASN A 223 1.12 24.06 -5.52
C ASN A 223 2.52 24.11 -6.16
N HIS A 224 2.99 22.99 -6.74
CA HIS A 224 4.12 23.05 -7.67
C HIS A 224 3.53 23.51 -8.99
N GLY A 225 4.01 24.62 -9.54
CA GLY A 225 3.77 24.86 -10.96
C GLY A 225 4.35 23.67 -11.72
N LEU A 226 3.52 22.99 -12.51
CA LEU A 226 3.99 21.90 -13.36
C LEU A 226 4.80 22.49 -14.51
N ASP A 227 6.01 21.99 -14.74
CA ASP A 227 6.78 22.35 -15.92
C ASP A 227 6.50 21.32 -17.02
N PRO A 228 5.95 21.72 -18.19
CA PRO A 228 5.73 20.82 -19.31
C PRO A 228 6.98 20.03 -19.72
N LYS A 229 8.19 20.56 -19.50
CA LYS A 229 9.47 19.86 -19.79
C LYS A 229 9.81 18.79 -18.76
N HIS A 230 9.25 18.87 -17.55
CA HIS A 230 9.52 18.01 -16.42
C HIS A 230 8.27 17.26 -15.94
N ALA A 231 7.22 17.18 -16.77
CA ALA A 231 5.94 16.60 -16.38
C ALA A 231 6.08 15.19 -15.78
N VAL A 232 6.94 14.33 -16.35
CA VAL A 232 7.22 12.98 -15.83
C VAL A 232 7.72 13.03 -14.38
N THR A 233 8.75 13.86 -14.14
CA THR A 233 9.40 13.97 -12.83
C THR A 233 8.50 14.68 -11.82
N ASP A 234 7.69 15.64 -12.27
CA ASP A 234 6.71 16.35 -11.45
C ASP A 234 5.60 15.39 -10.97
N TYR A 235 5.03 14.58 -11.87
CA TYR A 235 4.00 13.62 -11.47
C TYR A 235 4.55 12.47 -10.64
N TYR A 236 5.80 12.03 -10.86
CA TYR A 236 6.45 11.08 -9.95
C TYR A 236 6.55 11.66 -8.54
N TYR A 237 7.04 12.89 -8.42
CA TYR A 237 7.10 13.61 -7.14
C TYR A 237 5.72 13.71 -6.47
N LEU A 238 4.70 14.16 -7.21
CA LEU A 238 3.33 14.31 -6.69
C LEU A 238 2.74 12.97 -6.24
N ARG A 239 3.00 11.90 -6.99
CA ARG A 239 2.55 10.56 -6.68
C ARG A 239 3.16 10.01 -5.40
N ILE A 240 4.46 10.23 -5.18
CA ILE A 240 5.12 9.88 -3.91
C ILE A 240 4.63 10.78 -2.78
N TYR A 241 4.47 12.09 -3.03
CA TYR A 241 3.99 13.04 -2.03
C TYR A 241 2.60 12.65 -1.51
N TYR A 242 1.70 12.23 -2.40
CA TYR A 242 0.40 11.67 -2.04
C TYR A 242 0.54 10.44 -1.11
N THR A 243 1.39 9.48 -1.44
CA THR A 243 1.61 8.29 -0.58
C THR A 243 2.26 8.66 0.76
N ALA A 244 3.21 9.59 0.77
CA ALA A 244 3.92 10.04 1.97
C ALA A 244 3.00 10.79 2.94
N THR A 245 2.13 11.66 2.42
CA THR A 245 1.11 12.34 3.22
C THR A 245 0.12 11.34 3.83
N LEU A 246 -0.38 10.38 3.03
CA LEU A 246 -1.22 9.30 3.54
C LEU A 246 -0.58 8.55 4.71
N LEU A 247 0.70 8.18 4.59
CA LEU A 247 1.47 7.53 5.66
C LEU A 247 1.53 8.40 6.92
N PHE A 248 1.92 9.66 6.78
CA PHE A 248 2.16 10.53 7.94
C PHE A 248 0.87 10.96 8.63
N HIS A 249 -0.21 11.24 7.90
CA HIS A 249 -1.50 11.54 8.51
C HIS A 249 -2.04 10.31 9.26
N GLU A 250 -1.89 9.10 8.71
CA GLU A 250 -2.26 7.88 9.42
C GLU A 250 -1.38 7.63 10.66
N ALA A 251 -0.06 7.78 10.56
CA ALA A 251 0.84 7.62 11.70
C ALA A 251 0.53 8.60 12.83
N ASN A 252 0.27 9.86 12.47
CA ASN A 252 -0.15 10.90 13.41
C ASN A 252 -1.50 10.55 14.07
N ARG A 253 -2.48 10.11 13.27
CA ARG A 253 -3.79 9.67 13.78
C ARG A 253 -3.62 8.53 14.78
N ARG A 254 -2.85 7.50 14.43
CA ARG A 254 -2.58 6.34 15.30
C ARG A 254 -1.93 6.74 16.63
N ALA A 255 -0.96 7.65 16.61
CA ALA A 255 -0.33 8.15 17.82
C ALA A 255 -1.27 9.05 18.66
N LYS A 256 -2.14 9.85 18.04
CA LYS A 256 -3.14 10.66 18.76
C LYS A 256 -4.16 9.81 19.52
N TYR A 257 -4.58 8.68 18.93
CA TYR A 257 -5.53 7.75 19.56
C TYR A 257 -4.85 6.64 20.38
N ASP A 258 -3.52 6.65 20.50
CA ASP A 258 -2.81 5.69 21.33
C ASP A 258 -3.09 5.96 22.81
N THR A 259 -3.74 5.02 23.50
CA THR A 259 -4.12 5.16 24.91
C THR A 259 -2.91 5.24 25.84
N ARG A 260 -1.75 4.76 25.38
CA ARG A 260 -0.46 4.89 26.08
C ARG A 260 0.23 6.23 25.82
N ARG A 261 -0.36 7.10 24.99
CA ARG A 261 0.11 8.45 24.66
C ARG A 261 1.54 8.47 24.09
N ARG A 262 1.94 7.42 23.38
CA ARG A 262 3.27 7.33 22.77
C ARG A 262 3.34 8.22 21.53
N SER A 263 4.50 8.80 21.29
CA SER A 263 4.82 9.38 19.99
C SER A 263 5.12 8.29 18.96
N ALA A 264 4.89 8.59 17.68
CA ALA A 264 5.19 7.66 16.59
C ALA A 264 6.67 7.68 16.20
N HIS A 265 7.22 6.49 16.03
CA HIS A 265 8.43 6.22 15.26
C HIS A 265 8.00 5.65 13.90
N VAL A 266 8.07 6.47 12.86
CA VAL A 266 7.62 6.10 11.51
C VAL A 266 8.78 5.51 10.73
N TYR A 267 8.65 4.26 10.31
CA TYR A 267 9.64 3.54 9.52
C TYR A 267 9.22 3.50 8.04
N VAL A 268 10.09 4.05 7.20
CA VAL A 268 9.88 4.24 5.76
C VAL A 268 10.87 3.40 4.97
N VAL A 269 10.35 2.47 4.17
CA VAL A 269 11.11 1.73 3.16
C VAL A 269 10.95 2.38 1.79
N GLY A 270 11.69 1.92 0.78
CA GLY A 270 11.49 2.37 -0.60
C GLY A 270 10.16 1.87 -1.17
N LEU A 271 9.25 2.80 -1.48
CA LEU A 271 7.97 2.50 -2.13
C LEU A 271 8.11 2.76 -3.64
N GLY A 272 8.23 1.71 -4.44
CA GLY A 272 8.41 1.84 -5.90
C GLY A 272 9.81 2.25 -6.36
N LEU A 273 10.84 2.02 -5.53
CA LEU A 273 12.25 2.25 -5.88
C LEU A 273 12.97 0.98 -6.37
N GLY A 274 12.30 -0.18 -6.33
CA GLY A 274 12.83 -1.46 -6.79
C GLY A 274 12.51 -1.72 -8.25
N VAL A 275 12.09 -2.96 -8.56
CA VAL A 275 11.70 -3.39 -9.92
C VAL A 275 10.56 -2.56 -10.54
N TRP A 276 9.83 -1.79 -9.73
CA TRP A 276 8.78 -0.88 -10.16
C TRP A 276 9.29 0.48 -10.65
N ALA A 277 10.53 0.84 -10.36
CA ALA A 277 11.10 2.14 -10.72
C ALA A 277 11.23 2.28 -12.25
N PRO A 278 11.18 3.52 -12.78
CA PRO A 278 11.43 3.75 -14.19
C PRO A 278 12.85 3.33 -14.58
N GLY A 279 12.99 2.60 -15.69
CA GLY A 279 14.28 2.08 -16.13
C GLY A 279 15.18 3.12 -16.81
N ASP A 280 14.64 4.29 -17.16
CA ASP A 280 15.31 5.32 -17.96
C ASP A 280 15.90 6.47 -17.12
N ARG A 281 15.66 6.51 -15.81
CA ARG A 281 16.11 7.59 -14.91
C ARG A 281 16.16 7.17 -13.44
N ASP A 282 17.03 7.78 -12.65
CA ASP A 282 17.00 7.66 -11.19
C ASP A 282 15.98 8.65 -10.60
N VAL A 283 15.07 8.12 -9.79
CA VAL A 283 13.99 8.87 -9.14
C VAL A 283 14.15 8.97 -7.62
N THR A 284 15.26 8.45 -7.08
CA THR A 284 15.49 8.38 -5.64
C THR A 284 15.50 9.76 -4.98
N GLU A 285 16.08 10.77 -5.66
CA GLU A 285 16.07 12.14 -5.14
C GLU A 285 14.66 12.75 -5.15
N LEU A 286 13.86 12.50 -6.19
CA LEU A 286 12.46 12.95 -6.25
C LEU A 286 11.63 12.32 -5.14
N TYR A 287 11.84 11.02 -4.89
CA TYR A 287 11.24 10.29 -3.78
C TYR A 287 11.56 10.97 -2.43
N MET A 288 12.83 11.25 -2.17
CA MET A 288 13.25 11.89 -0.93
C MET A 288 12.73 13.32 -0.80
N ASN A 289 12.68 14.08 -1.90
CA ASN A 289 12.12 15.43 -1.91
C ASN A 289 10.62 15.43 -1.58
N ALA A 290 9.87 14.46 -2.12
CA ALA A 290 8.45 14.32 -1.86
C ALA A 290 8.17 14.00 -0.37
N PHE A 291 8.90 13.05 0.21
CA PHE A 291 8.81 12.77 1.64
C PHE A 291 9.24 13.95 2.51
N THR A 292 10.29 14.68 2.11
CA THR A 292 10.76 15.87 2.83
C THR A 292 9.69 16.96 2.86
N MET A 293 8.98 17.17 1.75
CA MET A 293 7.88 18.12 1.71
C MET A 293 6.69 17.66 2.57
N ALA A 294 6.38 16.36 2.57
CA ALA A 294 5.33 15.81 3.42
C ALA A 294 5.67 15.99 4.92
N ILE A 295 6.94 15.82 5.32
CA ILE A 295 7.43 16.14 6.67
C ILE A 295 7.26 17.65 6.97
N ARG A 296 7.68 18.51 6.04
CA ARG A 296 7.61 19.97 6.20
C ARG A 296 6.16 20.47 6.40
N ARG A 297 5.18 19.75 5.86
CA ARG A 297 3.75 20.10 5.92
C ARG A 297 2.99 19.40 7.05
N LEU A 298 3.67 18.69 7.95
CA LEU A 298 3.02 18.11 9.11
C LEU A 298 2.27 19.18 9.93
N PRO A 299 1.07 18.86 10.47
CA PRO A 299 0.35 19.77 11.34
C PRO A 299 1.15 20.09 12.60
N LYS A 300 1.15 21.35 13.07
CA LYS A 300 1.92 21.79 14.25
C LYS A 300 1.79 20.90 15.49
N GLU A 301 0.60 20.33 15.71
CA GLU A 301 0.26 19.45 16.85
C GLU A 301 0.40 17.95 16.53
N HIS A 302 1.30 17.58 15.60
CA HIS A 302 1.52 16.18 15.27
C HIS A 302 2.18 15.40 16.42
N LYS A 303 2.05 14.07 16.40
CA LYS A 303 2.65 13.14 17.37
C LYS A 303 3.75 12.26 16.80
N ILE A 304 4.24 12.56 15.60
CA ILE A 304 5.41 11.92 15.01
C ILE A 304 6.67 12.50 15.66
N ALA A 305 7.52 11.63 16.22
CA ALA A 305 8.79 12.05 16.83
C ALA A 305 10.00 11.65 15.96
N THR A 306 9.94 10.50 15.30
CA THR A 306 11.01 10.03 14.40
C THR A 306 10.43 9.64 13.04
N VAL A 307 11.12 10.01 11.97
CA VAL A 307 10.95 9.42 10.64
C VAL A 307 12.27 8.76 10.24
N GLU A 308 12.26 7.44 10.13
CA GLU A 308 13.41 6.62 9.79
C GLU A 308 13.28 6.10 8.36
N PHE A 309 14.12 6.60 7.45
CA PHE A 309 14.28 6.08 6.10
C PHE A 309 15.29 4.92 6.13
N ALA A 310 14.81 3.71 5.92
CA ALA A 310 15.64 2.51 5.97
C ALA A 310 15.86 1.92 4.58
N TYR A 311 17.09 1.47 4.33
CA TYR A 311 17.49 0.80 3.09
C TYR A 311 17.26 1.62 1.79
N ILE A 312 17.21 2.96 1.88
CA ILE A 312 17.19 3.84 0.70
C ILE A 312 18.61 4.01 0.14
N SER A 313 19.15 2.94 -0.45
CA SER A 313 20.55 2.85 -0.87
C SER A 313 20.94 3.89 -1.92
N GLY A 314 20.03 4.32 -2.80
CA GLY A 314 20.28 5.33 -3.82
C GLY A 314 20.50 6.75 -3.27
N PHE A 315 20.30 7.00 -1.98
CA PHE A 315 20.39 8.34 -1.39
C PHE A 315 21.48 8.45 -0.32
N GLN A 316 22.75 8.49 -0.74
CA GLN A 316 23.91 8.54 0.18
C GLN A 316 24.57 9.91 0.33
N ASP A 317 24.07 10.95 -0.35
CA ASP A 317 24.64 12.30 -0.26
C ASP A 317 24.43 12.88 1.15
N VAL A 318 25.51 13.00 1.90
CA VAL A 318 25.52 13.47 3.30
C VAL A 318 25.01 14.91 3.42
N ILE A 319 25.29 15.78 2.44
CA ILE A 319 24.84 17.17 2.47
C ILE A 319 23.33 17.21 2.29
N LYS A 320 22.79 16.46 1.33
CA LYS A 320 21.33 16.35 1.11
C LYS A 320 20.63 15.71 2.31
N GLN A 321 21.17 14.64 2.88
CA GLN A 321 20.64 14.04 4.11
C GLN A 321 20.61 15.04 5.27
N ARG A 322 21.70 15.79 5.49
CA ARG A 322 21.79 16.80 6.57
C ARG A 322 20.81 17.97 6.35
N SER A 323 20.51 18.31 5.10
CA SER A 323 19.45 19.26 4.72
C SER A 323 18.08 18.77 5.15
N ILE A 324 17.72 17.52 4.80
CA ILE A 324 16.43 16.91 5.19
C ILE A 324 16.30 16.82 6.71
N GLN A 325 17.38 16.46 7.41
CA GLN A 325 17.41 16.44 8.87
C GLN A 325 17.14 17.82 9.49
N THR A 326 17.70 18.88 8.91
CA THR A 326 17.44 20.25 9.35
C THR A 326 15.96 20.62 9.16
N ILE A 327 15.36 20.23 8.02
CA ILE A 327 13.92 20.42 7.77
C ILE A 327 13.09 19.65 8.81
N GLY A 328 13.43 18.38 9.08
CA GLY A 328 12.76 17.59 10.13
C GLY A 328 12.81 18.29 11.50
N ARG A 329 14.00 18.74 11.92
CA ARG A 329 14.16 19.46 13.20
C ARG A 329 13.32 20.73 13.28
N SER A 330 13.17 21.46 12.17
CA SER A 330 12.34 22.67 12.12
C SER A 330 10.85 22.42 12.41
N VAL A 331 10.40 21.17 12.27
CA VAL A 331 9.05 20.72 12.60
C VAL A 331 9.06 19.70 13.75
N ASN A 332 10.09 19.64 14.58
CA ASN A 332 10.20 18.71 15.72
C ASN A 332 10.14 17.22 15.35
N VAL A 333 10.72 16.84 14.21
CA VAL A 333 10.89 15.45 13.77
C VAL A 333 12.36 15.11 13.66
N ASP A 334 12.79 14.04 14.31
CA ASP A 334 14.12 13.47 14.08
C ASP A 334 14.11 12.60 12.82
N VAL A 335 14.88 12.98 11.81
CA VAL A 335 14.95 12.25 10.53
C VAL A 335 16.23 11.44 10.47
N ARG A 336 16.11 10.14 10.18
CA ARG A 336 17.24 9.21 10.17
C ARG A 336 17.31 8.44 8.88
N PHE A 337 18.54 8.10 8.49
CA PHE A 337 18.85 7.25 7.35
C PHE A 337 19.60 6.03 7.86
N THR A 338 19.00 4.85 7.78
CA THR A 338 19.52 3.65 8.45
C THR A 338 19.45 2.41 7.55
N LYS A 339 19.95 1.30 8.09
CA LYS A 339 19.76 -0.05 7.57
C LYS A 339 19.20 -0.96 8.67
N ARG A 340 18.33 -0.39 9.54
CA ARG A 340 17.69 -1.12 10.64
C ARG A 340 16.59 -2.01 10.08
N ASP A 341 16.45 -3.22 10.60
CA ASP A 341 15.33 -4.09 10.23
C ASP A 341 13.99 -3.50 10.75
N PRO A 342 12.85 -3.70 10.05
CA PRO A 342 11.61 -2.97 10.32
C PRO A 342 11.17 -2.97 11.80
N ALA A 343 11.06 -4.14 12.41
CA ALA A 343 10.63 -4.34 13.78
C ALA A 343 11.80 -4.57 14.76
N GLU A 344 13.05 -4.28 14.39
CA GLU A 344 14.14 -4.31 15.39
C GLU A 344 13.79 -3.46 16.62
N LEU A 345 14.09 -3.96 17.82
CA LEU A 345 13.67 -3.33 19.06
C LEU A 345 14.16 -1.87 19.13
N LEU A 346 13.25 -0.94 19.41
CA LEU A 346 13.60 0.47 19.56
C LEU A 346 14.37 0.67 20.88
N LYS A 347 15.46 1.44 20.81
CA LYS A 347 16.39 1.65 21.93
C LYS A 347 16.61 3.14 22.17
N GLY A 348 17.19 3.47 23.32
CA GLY A 348 17.51 4.85 23.68
C GLY A 348 16.26 5.72 23.74
N GLU A 349 16.30 6.88 23.09
CA GLU A 349 15.19 7.85 23.08
C GLU A 349 13.92 7.36 22.37
N ASP A 350 14.03 6.32 21.55
CA ASP A 350 12.89 5.70 20.86
C ASP A 350 12.29 4.50 21.61
N ALA A 351 12.92 4.06 22.70
CA ALA A 351 12.44 2.92 23.47
C ALA A 351 10.98 3.15 23.93
N GLY A 352 10.10 2.20 23.58
CA GLY A 352 8.68 2.26 23.94
C GLY A 352 7.83 3.22 23.11
N ARG A 353 8.35 3.86 22.05
CA ARG A 353 7.54 4.63 21.09
C ARG A 353 6.56 3.74 20.33
N LEU A 354 5.54 4.34 19.73
CA LEU A 354 4.64 3.62 18.84
C LEU A 354 5.35 3.39 17.51
N LEU A 355 5.78 2.16 17.26
CA LEU A 355 6.33 1.78 15.96
C LEU A 355 5.21 1.78 14.90
N VAL A 356 5.38 2.59 13.85
CA VAL A 356 4.50 2.65 12.68
C VAL A 356 5.32 2.30 11.43
N LEU A 357 5.07 1.13 10.87
CA LEU A 357 5.81 0.55 9.75
C LEU A 357 5.05 0.72 8.45
N SER A 358 5.75 1.20 7.42
CA SER A 358 5.29 1.02 6.04
C SER A 358 5.98 -0.19 5.41
N TYR A 359 5.26 -0.90 4.54
CA TYR A 359 5.86 -1.85 3.61
C TYR A 359 5.37 -1.54 2.19
N ALA A 360 6.24 -1.76 1.20
CA ALA A 360 5.87 -1.67 -0.21
C ALA A 360 4.91 -2.81 -0.51
N TRP A 361 3.72 -2.49 -1.00
CA TRP A 361 2.67 -3.42 -1.39
C TRP A 361 2.30 -3.23 -2.86
N ASP A 362 1.90 -4.27 -3.56
CA ASP A 362 1.32 -4.15 -4.91
C ASP A 362 -0.12 -3.61 -4.92
N GLY A 363 -0.43 -2.81 -5.93
CA GLY A 363 -1.76 -2.22 -6.16
C GLY A 363 -2.87 -3.22 -6.45
N ASN A 364 -2.54 -4.47 -6.77
CA ASN A 364 -3.51 -5.52 -7.13
C ASN A 364 -3.18 -6.90 -6.53
N SER A 365 -2.65 -6.97 -5.32
CA SER A 365 -2.49 -8.24 -4.60
C SER A 365 -3.08 -8.17 -3.20
N PHE A 366 -3.35 -9.33 -2.61
CA PHE A 366 -3.55 -9.42 -1.16
C PHE A 366 -2.22 -9.21 -0.42
N PRO A 367 -2.28 -8.83 0.87
CA PRO A 367 -1.08 -8.59 1.66
C PRO A 367 -0.12 -9.77 1.59
N GLY A 368 1.14 -9.50 1.25
CA GLY A 368 2.20 -10.49 1.13
C GLY A 368 2.53 -10.91 -0.30
N ASN A 369 1.66 -10.64 -1.28
CA ASN A 369 1.86 -10.94 -2.70
C ASN A 369 2.52 -12.32 -2.93
N GLU A 370 3.82 -12.38 -3.26
CA GLU A 370 4.59 -13.61 -3.54
C GLU A 370 4.62 -14.60 -2.36
N TYR A 371 4.28 -14.14 -1.14
CA TYR A 371 3.97 -14.98 0.01
C TYR A 371 2.97 -16.08 -0.35
N TRP A 372 1.92 -15.75 -1.09
CA TRP A 372 0.90 -16.72 -1.43
C TRP A 372 1.42 -17.80 -2.39
N ASP A 373 2.49 -17.53 -3.15
CA ASP A 373 3.23 -18.49 -3.97
C ASP A 373 4.31 -19.27 -3.20
N GLY A 374 4.42 -19.06 -1.89
CA GLY A 374 5.45 -19.70 -1.06
C GLY A 374 6.83 -19.06 -1.20
N SER A 375 6.93 -17.92 -1.90
CA SER A 375 8.18 -17.18 -2.06
C SER A 375 8.38 -16.22 -0.88
N LEU A 376 8.89 -16.75 0.23
CA LEU A 376 8.90 -16.07 1.52
C LEU A 376 9.95 -14.96 1.69
N SER A 377 10.81 -14.74 0.69
CA SER A 377 11.95 -13.82 0.77
C SER A 377 12.24 -13.05 -0.52
N ALA A 378 11.28 -13.04 -1.47
CA ALA A 378 11.46 -12.40 -2.78
C ALA A 378 11.49 -10.87 -2.71
N SER A 379 10.71 -10.25 -1.84
CA SER A 379 10.53 -8.79 -1.80
C SER A 379 10.13 -8.33 -0.38
N GLY A 380 9.75 -7.05 -0.25
CA GLY A 380 9.26 -6.49 1.01
C GLY A 380 7.89 -7.04 1.40
N ASP A 381 7.04 -7.38 0.43
CA ASP A 381 5.71 -7.97 0.63
C ASP A 381 5.74 -9.28 1.45
N PRO A 382 6.42 -10.36 1.00
CA PRO A 382 6.47 -11.59 1.74
C PRO A 382 7.25 -11.43 3.04
N ALA A 383 8.24 -10.53 3.11
CA ALA A 383 8.94 -10.25 4.36
C ALA A 383 8.00 -9.67 5.42
N ALA A 384 7.17 -8.69 5.05
CA ALA A 384 6.15 -8.08 5.92
C ALA A 384 5.05 -9.07 6.31
N ALA A 385 4.59 -9.90 5.38
CA ALA A 385 3.64 -10.97 5.68
C ALA A 385 4.26 -11.99 6.63
N CYS A 386 5.49 -12.45 6.39
CA CYS A 386 6.14 -13.46 7.19
C CYS A 386 6.41 -13.03 8.63
N MET A 387 6.76 -11.76 8.85
CA MET A 387 7.06 -11.26 10.19
C MET A 387 5.82 -10.93 11.01
N SER A 388 4.62 -10.90 10.42
CA SER A 388 3.45 -10.28 11.05
C SER A 388 2.11 -10.94 10.74
N THR A 389 1.04 -10.49 11.39
CA THR A 389 -0.32 -11.04 11.21
C THR A 389 -1.09 -10.48 10.00
N ILE A 390 -0.47 -9.67 9.14
CA ILE A 390 -1.19 -8.95 8.06
C ILE A 390 -1.83 -9.85 7.01
N SER A 391 -1.28 -11.04 6.75
CA SER A 391 -1.84 -11.97 5.75
C SER A 391 -3.27 -12.41 6.09
N GLN A 392 -3.66 -12.29 7.36
CA GLN A 392 -5.00 -12.63 7.86
C GLN A 392 -5.77 -11.39 8.36
N LEU A 393 -5.12 -10.38 8.94
CA LEU A 393 -5.82 -9.20 9.47
C LEU A 393 -6.11 -8.14 8.40
N HIS A 394 -5.23 -7.95 7.42
CA HIS A 394 -5.41 -7.01 6.32
C HIS A 394 -6.10 -7.63 5.10
N ASN A 395 -6.51 -8.90 5.20
CA ASN A 395 -7.13 -9.66 4.12
C ASN A 395 -8.66 -9.68 4.30
N PRO A 396 -9.44 -9.16 3.33
CA PRO A 396 -10.89 -9.04 3.45
C PRO A 396 -11.63 -10.38 3.46
N ILE A 397 -11.02 -11.48 2.99
CA ILE A 397 -11.63 -12.82 3.08
C ILE A 397 -11.64 -13.31 4.52
N THR A 398 -10.53 -13.13 5.23
CA THR A 398 -10.35 -13.61 6.61
C THR A 398 -10.86 -12.60 7.64
N ASN A 399 -10.73 -11.30 7.38
CA ASN A 399 -11.26 -10.21 8.19
C ASN A 399 -12.38 -9.47 7.42
N PRO A 400 -13.61 -10.02 7.39
CA PRO A 400 -14.73 -9.38 6.69
C PRO A 400 -15.09 -8.01 7.25
N GLY A 401 -14.73 -7.73 8.52
CA GLY A 401 -14.91 -6.41 9.13
C GLY A 401 -14.15 -5.30 8.41
N LEU A 402 -13.11 -5.62 7.61
CA LEU A 402 -12.43 -4.63 6.76
C LEU A 402 -13.36 -4.02 5.70
N SER A 403 -14.28 -4.84 5.21
CA SER A 403 -15.28 -4.48 4.19
C SER A 403 -16.53 -3.84 4.77
N GLU A 404 -16.92 -4.23 5.98
CA GLU A 404 -18.17 -3.77 6.61
C GLU A 404 -18.03 -2.38 7.23
N LYS A 405 -16.81 -2.00 7.60
CA LYS A 405 -16.54 -0.72 8.27
C LYS A 405 -16.57 0.48 7.31
N TRP A 406 -16.59 1.64 7.93
CA TRP A 406 -16.35 2.92 7.27
C TRP A 406 -14.90 3.00 6.77
N VAL A 407 -14.74 3.53 5.57
CA VAL A 407 -13.42 3.88 5.03
C VAL A 407 -12.84 5.00 5.89
N GLN A 408 -11.62 4.81 6.39
CA GLN A 408 -10.95 5.81 7.21
C GLN A 408 -10.32 6.87 6.31
N VAL A 409 -10.96 8.04 6.26
CA VAL A 409 -10.35 9.23 5.67
C VAL A 409 -9.30 9.76 6.65
N VAL A 410 -8.07 9.97 6.17
CA VAL A 410 -6.97 10.49 6.99
C VAL A 410 -6.43 11.78 6.35
N GLU A 411 -6.69 12.90 7.01
CA GLU A 411 -5.95 14.17 6.88
C GLU A 411 -6.29 15.08 8.06
#